data_AF-A0A1G5CLC1-F1
#
_entry.id   AF-A0A1G5CLC1-F1
#
_cell.length_a   1.000
_cell.length_b   1.000
_cell.length_c   1.000
_cell.angle_alpha   90.00
_cell.angle_beta   90.00
_cell.angle_gamma   90.00
#
_symmetry.space_group_name_H-M   'P 1'
#
loop_
_entity.id
_entity.type
_entity.pdbx_description
1 polymer ?
#
loop_
_entity_poly.entity_id
_entity_poly.type
_entity_poly.pdbx_seq_one_letter_code
_entity_poly.pdbx_strand_id
1 'polypeptide(L)'
;MQIIWKNVTGCQPNKPDEVDTTSSPTTVYLRRNITQKEITQNEETITVWAYEEAQLTKEEYEEYLELAQIFSTPEMEKMKERLEAQDTVIAALASDAEYTTCMLEMAGII
;
A
#
# COMPACT_ATOMS: atom_id res chain seq x y z
N MET A 1 0.11 -2.36 12.77
CA MET A 1 1.38 -2.80 12.17
C MET A 1 1.80 -1.82 11.07
N GLN A 2 3.06 -1.37 11.06
CA GLN A 2 3.62 -0.55 9.97
C GLN A 2 4.72 -1.35 9.28
N ILE A 3 4.57 -1.60 7.98
CA ILE A 3 5.55 -2.34 7.19
C ILE A 3 6.57 -1.34 6.63
N ILE A 4 7.84 -1.49 7.01
CA ILE A 4 8.93 -0.64 6.53
C ILE A 4 9.54 -1.29 5.28
N TRP A 5 9.36 -0.63 4.14
CA TRP A 5 9.90 -1.06 2.85
C TRP A 5 11.26 -0.41 2.57
N LYS A 6 12.20 -1.20 2.06
CA LYS A 6 13.54 -0.75 1.65
C LYS A 6 13.82 -1.18 0.22
N ASN A 7 14.44 -0.31 -0.56
CA ASN A 7 14.89 -0.68 -1.90
C ASN A 7 16.14 -1.56 -1.81
N VAL A 8 16.09 -2.74 -2.42
CA VAL A 8 17.15 -3.74 -2.42
C VAL A 8 17.44 -4.17 -3.86
N THR A 9 18.72 -4.44 -4.13
CA THR A 9 19.16 -5.04 -5.39
C THR A 9 19.71 -6.44 -5.14
N GLY A 10 19.17 -7.43 -5.83
CA GLY A 10 19.56 -8.84 -5.72
C GLY A 10 20.22 -9.35 -7.01
N CYS A 11 21.29 -10.13 -6.87
CA CYS A 11 21.99 -10.77 -7.98
C CYS A 11 21.52 -12.22 -8.23
N GLN A 12 20.27 -12.54 -7.89
CA GLN A 12 19.74 -13.90 -8.02
C GLN A 12 19.59 -14.29 -9.50
N PRO A 13 19.84 -15.56 -9.87
CA PRO A 13 19.74 -16.01 -11.26
C PRO A 13 18.29 -16.03 -11.77
N ASN A 14 17.33 -16.27 -10.86
CA ASN A 14 15.90 -16.31 -11.16
C ASN A 14 15.18 -15.15 -10.46
N LYS A 15 13.94 -14.86 -10.90
CA LYS A 15 13.07 -13.88 -10.24
C LYS A 15 12.90 -14.28 -8.76
N PRO A 16 13.19 -13.38 -7.80
CA PRO A 16 12.96 -13.67 -6.39
C PRO A 16 11.47 -13.83 -6.07
N ASP A 17 11.17 -14.68 -5.10
CA ASP A 17 9.80 -14.87 -4.61
C ASP A 17 9.32 -13.63 -3.85
N GLU A 18 8.03 -13.33 -4.00
CA GLU A 18 7.34 -12.21 -3.34
C GLU A 18 7.23 -12.42 -1.82
N VAL A 19 7.20 -13.67 -1.37
CA VAL A 19 7.21 -14.01 0.05
C VAL A 19 8.27 -15.07 0.27
N ASP A 20 9.28 -14.72 1.04
CA ASP A 20 10.36 -15.64 1.40
C ASP A 20 10.31 -15.93 2.90
N THR A 21 9.84 -17.13 3.20
CA THR A 21 9.76 -17.72 4.54
C THR A 21 10.88 -18.73 4.79
N THR A 22 11.78 -18.92 3.81
CA THR A 22 12.77 -20.01 3.80
C THR A 22 14.17 -19.53 4.11
N SER A 23 14.51 -18.29 3.73
CA SER A 23 15.84 -17.71 3.94
C SER A 23 16.16 -17.45 5.42
N SER A 24 15.16 -17.42 6.31
CA SER A 24 15.38 -17.24 7.73
C SER A 24 14.35 -18.00 8.58
N PRO A 25 14.76 -18.59 9.72
CA PRO A 25 13.86 -19.34 10.58
C PRO A 25 12.89 -18.46 11.37
N THR A 26 13.22 -17.19 11.59
CA THR A 26 12.48 -16.25 12.47
C THR A 26 11.90 -15.05 11.71
N THR A 27 12.36 -14.81 10.49
CA THR A 27 12.07 -13.59 9.73
C THR A 27 11.51 -13.95 8.37
N VAL A 28 10.41 -13.31 8.00
CA VAL A 28 9.77 -13.40 6.69
C VAL A 28 10.12 -12.16 5.89
N TYR A 29 10.57 -12.35 4.66
CA TYR A 29 10.89 -11.27 3.73
C TYR A 29 9.76 -11.12 2.73
N LEU A 30 9.10 -9.96 2.72
CA LEU A 30 8.13 -9.59 1.69
C LEU A 30 8.84 -8.77 0.62
N ARG A 31 8.66 -9.14 -0.63
CA ARG A 31 9.22 -8.45 -1.79
C ARG A 31 8.11 -8.01 -2.73
N ARG A 32 8.15 -6.75 -3.16
CA ARG A 32 7.20 -6.19 -4.12
C ARG A 32 7.90 -5.35 -5.19
N ASN A 33 7.17 -5.05 -6.27
CA ASN A 33 7.67 -4.24 -7.38
C ASN A 33 8.98 -4.81 -7.99
N ILE A 34 9.05 -6.14 -8.11
CA ILE A 34 10.23 -6.86 -8.57
C ILE A 34 10.44 -6.63 -10.08
N THR A 35 11.55 -5.98 -10.42
CA THR A 35 11.92 -5.61 -11.79
C THR A 35 13.37 -5.97 -12.10
N GLN A 36 13.68 -6.26 -13.36
CA GLN A 36 15.07 -6.39 -13.81
C GLN A 36 15.63 -5.03 -14.17
N LYS A 37 16.87 -4.77 -13.76
CA LYS A 37 17.61 -3.56 -14.09
C LYS A 37 19.03 -3.93 -14.47
N GLU A 38 19.51 -3.34 -15.56
CA GLU A 38 20.92 -3.43 -15.93
C GLU A 38 21.69 -2.35 -15.15
N ILE A 39 22.76 -2.76 -14.48
CA ILE A 39 23.69 -1.85 -13.81
C ILE A 39 25.06 -2.01 -14.45
N THR A 40 25.73 -0.89 -14.70
CA THR A 40 27.12 -0.88 -15.16
C THR A 40 28.02 -0.81 -13.93
N GLN A 41 28.82 -1.85 -13.72
CA GLN A 41 29.82 -1.89 -12.66
C GLN A 41 31.16 -2.26 -13.30
N ASN A 42 32.17 -1.39 -13.17
CA ASN A 42 33.50 -1.59 -13.76
C ASN A 42 33.49 -1.94 -15.26
N GLU A 43 32.79 -1.13 -16.08
CA GLU A 43 32.70 -1.29 -17.55
C GLU A 43 31.94 -2.54 -18.04
N GLU A 44 31.47 -3.41 -17.15
CA GLU A 44 30.61 -4.54 -17.47
C GLU A 44 29.14 -4.23 -17.11
N THR A 45 28.22 -4.63 -17.99
CA THR A 45 26.78 -4.50 -17.75
C THR A 45 26.27 -5.81 -17.17
N ILE A 46 25.83 -5.77 -15.91
CA ILE A 46 25.25 -6.92 -15.22
C ILE A 46 23.76 -6.68 -14.98
N THR A 47 22.96 -7.71 -15.23
CA THR A 47 21.52 -7.69 -14.93
C THR A 47 21.30 -8.04 -13.46
N VAL A 48 20.64 -7.16 -12.73
CA VAL A 48 20.26 -7.36 -11.32
C VAL A 48 18.75 -7.21 -11.16
N TRP A 49 18.21 -7.78 -10.09
CA TRP A 49 16.82 -7.56 -9.69
C TRP A 49 16.74 -6.37 -8.75
N ALA A 50 15.87 -5.42 -9.03
CA ALA A 50 15.52 -4.32 -8.14
C ALA A 50 14.11 -4.54 -7.58
N TYR A 51 13.98 -4.49 -6.26
CA TYR A 51 12.70 -4.69 -5.58
C TYR A 51 12.65 -3.93 -4.25
N GLU A 52 11.44 -3.70 -3.77
CA GLU A 52 11.24 -3.26 -2.38
C GLU A 52 11.13 -4.50 -1.49
N GLU A 53 11.91 -4.55 -0.43
CA GLU A 53 11.91 -5.61 0.58
C GLU A 53 11.47 -5.05 1.93
N ALA A 54 10.58 -5.78 2.59
CA ALA A 54 10.23 -5.57 3.99
C ALA A 54 10.53 -6.84 4.79
N GLN A 55 10.94 -6.64 6.04
CA GLN A 55 11.28 -7.72 6.96
C GLN A 55 10.25 -7.72 8.07
N LEU A 56 9.60 -8.86 8.29
CA LEU A 56 8.64 -9.06 9.37
C LEU A 56 9.07 -10.25 10.21
N THR A 57 8.76 -10.24 11.49
CA THR A 57 8.80 -11.49 12.27
C THR A 57 7.66 -12.41 11.84
N LYS A 58 7.70 -13.67 12.24
CA LYS A 58 6.61 -14.62 11.91
C LYS A 58 5.28 -14.18 12.50
N GLU A 59 5.29 -13.65 13.72
CA GLU A 59 4.12 -13.14 14.40
C GLU A 59 3.51 -11.96 13.63
N GLU A 60 4.35 -10.99 13.21
CA GLU A 60 3.90 -9.86 12.40
C GLU A 60 3.38 -10.31 11.01
N TYR A 61 3.99 -11.35 10.43
CA TYR A 61 3.54 -11.90 9.16
C TYR A 61 2.18 -12.63 9.30
N GLU A 62 1.93 -13.31 10.41
CA GLU A 62 0.62 -13.89 10.71
C GLU A 62 -0.44 -12.80 10.86
N GLU A 63 -0.17 -11.74 11.62
CA GLU A 63 -1.06 -10.57 11.73
C GLU A 63 -1.32 -9.92 10.35
N TYR A 64 -0.28 -9.85 9.50
CA TYR A 64 -0.41 -9.35 8.14
C TYR A 64 -1.38 -10.21 7.29
N LEU A 65 -1.27 -11.53 7.39
CA LEU A 65 -2.15 -12.45 6.67
C LEU A 65 -3.60 -12.33 7.15
N GLU A 66 -3.82 -12.19 8.46
CA GLU A 66 -5.15 -11.98 9.02
C GLU A 66 -5.77 -10.67 8.52
N LEU A 67 -5.01 -9.57 8.54
CA LEU A 67 -5.46 -8.29 8.00
C LEU A 67 -5.76 -8.39 6.51
N ALA A 68 -4.87 -8.98 5.72
CA ALA A 68 -5.06 -9.16 4.28
C ALA A 68 -6.33 -9.97 3.95
N GLN A 69 -6.62 -11.00 4.75
CA GLN A 69 -7.87 -11.75 4.64
C GLN A 69 -9.09 -10.91 4.98
N ILE A 70 -9.06 -10.14 6.09
CA ILE A 70 -10.18 -9.27 6.50
C ILE A 70 -10.52 -8.27 5.38
N PHE A 71 -9.51 -7.63 4.77
CA PHE A 71 -9.71 -6.67 3.68
C PHE A 71 -10.22 -7.31 2.39
N SER A 72 -10.03 -8.61 2.21
CA SER A 72 -10.53 -9.37 1.05
C SER A 72 -11.93 -9.96 1.29
N THR A 73 -12.53 -9.76 2.46
CA THR A 73 -13.89 -10.24 2.73
C THR A 73 -14.93 -9.39 1.97
N PRO A 74 -16.00 -10.02 1.45
CA PRO A 74 -17.06 -9.29 0.73
C PRO A 74 -17.80 -8.29 1.62
N GLU A 75 -17.76 -8.47 2.94
CA GLU A 75 -18.32 -7.54 3.91
C GLU A 75 -17.47 -6.28 4.02
N MET A 76 -16.14 -6.41 4.00
CA MET A 76 -15.25 -5.26 3.99
C MET A 76 -15.34 -4.51 2.67
N GLU A 77 -15.40 -5.19 1.53
CA GLU A 77 -15.58 -4.54 0.22
C GLU A 77 -16.82 -3.65 0.20
N LYS A 78 -17.97 -4.16 0.68
CA LYS A 78 -19.20 -3.37 0.83
C LYS A 78 -19.05 -2.22 1.82
N MET A 79 -18.30 -2.43 2.90
CA MET A 79 -18.00 -1.37 3.86
C MET A 79 -17.18 -0.23 3.21
N LYS A 80 -16.20 -0.58 2.37
CA LYS A 80 -15.38 0.36 1.61
C LYS A 80 -16.22 1.18 0.63
N GLU A 81 -17.06 0.53 -0.17
CA GLU A 81 -17.96 1.21 -1.11
C GLU A 81 -18.89 2.19 -0.40
N ARG A 82 -19.43 1.79 0.76
CA ARG A 82 -20.28 2.68 1.58
C ARG A 82 -19.52 3.87 2.16
N LEU A 83 -18.24 3.72 2.46
CA LEU A 83 -17.41 4.81 2.95
C LEU A 83 -17.14 5.83 1.83
N GLU A 84 -16.76 5.34 0.65
CA GLU A 84 -16.56 6.17 -0.54
C GLU A 84 -17.84 6.93 -0.92
N ALA A 85 -19.00 6.27 -0.87
CA ALA A 85 -20.28 6.93 -1.08
C ALA A 85 -20.57 8.01 -0.03
N GLN A 86 -20.27 7.76 1.25
CA GLN A 86 -20.42 8.75 2.30
C GLN A 86 -19.55 9.99 2.07
N ASP A 87 -18.30 9.82 1.66
CA ASP A 87 -17.39 10.94 1.39
C ASP A 87 -17.94 11.85 0.28
N THR A 88 -18.51 11.27 -0.78
CA THR A 88 -19.14 12.06 -1.86
C THR A 88 -20.37 12.83 -1.37
N VAL A 89 -21.20 12.21 -0.52
CA VAL A 89 -22.39 12.86 0.05
C VAL A 89 -21.99 13.99 0.98
N ILE A 90 -20.97 13.78 1.83
CA ILE A 90 -20.46 14.82 2.74
C ILE A 90 -19.90 16.01 1.93
N ALA A 91 -19.14 15.74 0.87
CA ALA A 91 -18.59 16.79 0.01
C ALA A 91 -19.70 17.62 -0.67
N ALA A 92 -20.75 16.96 -1.18
CA ALA A 92 -21.91 17.66 -1.75
C ALA A 92 -22.64 18.51 -0.71
N LEU A 93 -22.88 17.96 0.49
CA LEU A 93 -23.56 18.67 1.57
C LEU A 93 -22.75 19.88 2.07
N ALA A 94 -21.42 19.75 2.13
CA ALA A 94 -20.52 20.85 2.47
C ALA A 94 -20.60 21.97 1.43
N SER A 95 -20.58 21.63 0.14
CA SER A 95 -20.75 22.62 -0.93
C SER A 95 -22.09 23.33 -0.88
N ASP A 96 -23.18 22.61 -0.60
CA ASP A 96 -24.52 23.19 -0.45
C ASP A 96 -24.61 24.11 0.78
N ALA A 97 -23.97 23.73 1.89
CA ALA A 97 -23.90 24.55 3.10
C ALA A 97 -23.11 25.84 2.85
N GLU A 98 -21.98 25.76 2.14
CA GLU A 98 -21.18 26.93 1.75
C GLU A 98 -21.98 27.88 0.85
N TYR A 99 -22.67 27.36 -0.15
CA TYR A 99 -23.53 28.15 -1.03
C TYR A 99 -24.64 28.86 -0.24
N THR A 100 -25.31 28.13 0.66
CA THR A 100 -26.39 28.68 1.50
C THR A 100 -25.87 29.78 2.42
N THR A 101 -24.70 29.57 3.03
CA THR A 101 -24.06 30.55 3.90
C THR A 101 -23.74 31.84 3.15
N CYS A 102 -23.12 31.74 1.96
CA CYS A 102 -22.82 32.89 1.11
C CYS A 102 -24.07 33.69 0.74
N MET A 103 -25.17 33.01 0.42
CA MET A 103 -26.45 33.68 0.11
C MET A 103 -27.06 34.40 1.31
N LEU A 104 -26.93 33.84 2.52
CA LEU A 104 -27.45 34.45 3.75
C LEU A 104 -26.61 35.67 4.17
N GLU A 105 -25.29 35.62 4.00
CA GLU A 105 -24.38 36.76 4.20
C GLU A 105 -24.71 37.91 3.22
N MET A 106 -24.88 37.59 1.92
CA MET A 106 -25.27 38.59 0.93
C MET A 106 -26.64 39.21 1.19
N ALA A 107 -27.55 38.47 1.82
CA ALA A 107 -28.86 38.95 2.25
C ALA A 107 -28.82 39.73 3.59
N GLY A 108 -27.68 39.77 4.27
CA GLY A 108 -27.50 40.42 5.57
C GLY A 108 -28.29 39.78 6.72
N ILE A 109 -28.64 38.50 6.58
CA ILE A 109 -29.42 37.74 7.58
C ILE A 109 -28.51 37.22 8.70
N ILE A 110 -27.26 36.90 8.35
CA ILE A 110 -26.17 36.52 9.25
C ILE A 110 -24.92 37.31 8.90
#